data_AF-A0A940ATE5-F1
#
_entry.id   AF-A0A940ATE5-F1
#
_cell.length_a   1.000
_cell.length_b   1.000
_cell.length_c   1.000
_cell.angle_alpha   90.00
_cell.angle_beta   90.00
_cell.angle_gamma   90.00
#
_symmetry.space_group_name_H-M   'P 1'
#
loop_
_entity.id
_entity.type
_entity.pdbx_description
1 polymer ?
#
loop_
_entity_poly.entity_id
_entity_poly.type
_entity_poly.pdbx_seq_one_letter_code
_entity_poly.pdbx_strand_id
1 'polypeptide(L)'
;MVFRIAFLVMSACAVFAADGSVAYVDSFDLSGATCGFGKRLLPLKSVDGHALTVSSNVYVRGFGTHPESAIMFRANGFTAVALVNRYPFAREIEVSFAELGLDGQCWVKDLWRQECEGKHVGFYFATVPAHATKLVKMRSVDCAKCD
;
A
#
# COMPACT_ATOMS: atom_id res chain seq x y z
N MET A 1 -33.95 -60.23 16.82
CA MET A 1 -33.35 -59.48 15.69
C MET A 1 -33.02 -58.08 16.18
N VAL A 2 -31.75 -57.80 16.48
CA VAL A 2 -31.31 -56.48 16.98
C VAL A 2 -30.60 -55.77 15.83
N PHE A 3 -31.27 -54.77 15.25
CA PHE A 3 -30.74 -53.97 14.13
C PHE A 3 -29.72 -52.97 14.69
N ARG A 4 -28.43 -53.21 14.47
CA ARG A 4 -27.36 -52.28 14.81
C ARG A 4 -27.28 -51.19 13.74
N ILE A 5 -27.83 -50.02 14.04
CA ILE A 5 -27.73 -48.82 13.20
C ILE A 5 -26.31 -48.29 13.31
N ALA A 6 -25.54 -48.40 12.23
CA ALA A 6 -24.22 -47.78 12.10
C ALA A 6 -24.40 -46.26 11.97
N PHE A 7 -23.98 -45.52 12.99
CA PHE A 7 -23.98 -44.06 12.97
C PHE A 7 -22.72 -43.59 12.23
N LEU A 8 -22.90 -43.21 10.95
CA LEU A 8 -21.86 -42.63 10.11
C LEU A 8 -21.53 -41.22 10.62
N VAL A 9 -20.36 -41.05 11.24
CA VAL A 9 -19.84 -39.73 11.63
C VAL A 9 -19.45 -38.98 10.36
N MET A 10 -20.35 -38.12 9.88
CA MET A 10 -20.04 -37.13 8.85
C MET A 10 -19.07 -36.12 9.47
N SER A 11 -17.77 -36.26 9.16
CA SER A 11 -16.77 -35.25 9.50
C SER A 11 -17.05 -34.01 8.67
N ALA A 12 -17.63 -32.98 9.29
CA ALA A 12 -17.80 -31.68 8.70
C ALA A 12 -16.41 -31.03 8.57
N CYS A 13 -15.84 -31.10 7.36
CA CYS A 13 -14.69 -30.30 6.98
C CYS A 13 -15.12 -28.83 7.02
N ALA A 14 -14.72 -28.10 8.05
CA ALA A 14 -14.95 -26.66 8.14
C ALA A 14 -14.14 -25.98 7.02
N VAL A 15 -14.83 -25.56 5.97
CA VAL A 15 -14.27 -24.65 4.98
C VAL A 15 -14.11 -23.30 5.66
N PHE A 16 -12.90 -22.99 6.11
CA PHE A 16 -12.55 -21.63 6.52
C PHE A 16 -12.51 -20.78 5.25
N ALA A 17 -13.60 -20.06 4.97
CA ALA A 17 -13.54 -18.94 4.04
C ALA A 17 -12.60 -17.90 4.66
N ALA A 18 -11.49 -17.60 3.97
CA ALA A 18 -10.74 -16.39 4.27
C ALA A 18 -11.71 -15.23 4.03
N ASP A 19 -12.23 -14.64 5.11
CA ASP A 19 -12.89 -13.35 5.01
C ASP A 19 -11.82 -12.41 4.47
N GLY A 20 -11.97 -12.03 3.20
CA GLY A 20 -11.09 -11.09 2.53
C GLY A 20 -11.35 -9.72 3.14
N SER A 21 -10.90 -9.51 4.37
CA SER A 21 -11.13 -8.29 5.13
C SER A 21 -10.54 -7.14 4.32
N VAL A 22 -11.42 -6.35 3.70
CA VAL A 22 -11.00 -5.20 2.90
C VAL A 22 -10.42 -4.17 3.87
N ALA A 23 -9.09 -4.07 3.90
CA ALA A 23 -8.38 -3.04 4.64
C ALA A 23 -8.25 -1.80 3.75
N TYR A 24 -8.89 -0.71 4.16
CA TYR A 24 -8.87 0.53 3.39
C TYR A 24 -7.63 1.34 3.72
N VAL A 25 -7.01 1.93 2.70
CA VAL A 25 -5.75 2.66 2.84
C VAL A 25 -5.89 3.86 3.80
N ASP A 26 -7.07 4.48 3.88
CA ASP A 26 -7.38 5.57 4.83
C ASP A 26 -7.37 5.15 6.32
N SER A 27 -7.44 3.84 6.60
CA SER A 27 -7.39 3.30 7.97
C SER A 27 -5.97 3.01 8.48
N PHE A 28 -4.96 3.08 7.61
CA PHE A 28 -3.57 2.81 7.99
C PHE A 28 -2.90 4.06 8.58
N ASP A 29 -1.77 3.86 9.26
CA ASP A 29 -0.91 4.95 9.67
C ASP A 29 -0.27 5.60 8.42
N LEU A 30 -0.75 6.81 8.10
CA LEU A 30 -0.28 7.65 7.01
C LEU A 30 0.57 8.84 7.52
N SER A 31 1.09 8.77 8.74
CA SER A 31 1.87 9.87 9.35
C SER A 31 3.12 10.26 8.55
N GLY A 32 3.73 9.31 7.83
CA GLY A 32 4.87 9.56 6.94
C GLY A 32 4.49 10.04 5.54
N ALA A 33 3.20 10.15 5.21
CA ALA A 33 2.78 10.54 3.88
C ALA A 33 2.92 12.05 3.67
N THR A 34 3.55 12.45 2.57
CA THR A 34 3.81 13.85 2.23
C THR A 34 2.81 14.36 1.20
N CYS A 35 2.47 15.64 1.29
CA CYS A 35 1.73 16.35 0.26
C CYS A 35 2.38 17.71 0.01
N GLY A 36 2.54 18.08 -1.26
CA GLY A 36 3.20 19.31 -1.68
C GLY A 36 2.41 20.58 -1.35
N PHE A 37 1.17 20.45 -0.90
CA PHE A 37 0.32 21.55 -0.45
C PHE A 37 -0.25 21.27 0.94
N GLY A 38 0.16 22.07 1.93
CA GLY A 38 -0.13 21.83 3.34
C GLY A 38 0.69 20.65 3.89
N LYS A 39 1.16 20.72 5.13
CA LYS A 39 2.04 19.67 5.70
C LYS A 39 1.29 18.39 6.12
N ARG A 40 0.00 18.25 5.81
CA ARG A 40 -0.83 17.18 6.36
C ARG A 40 -1.85 16.65 5.35
N LEU A 41 -1.75 15.35 5.08
CA LEU A 41 -2.76 14.59 4.37
C LEU A 41 -4.05 14.52 5.20
N LEU A 42 -5.18 14.83 4.56
CA LEU A 42 -6.50 14.72 5.18
C LEU A 42 -7.14 13.39 4.77
N PRO A 43 -7.30 12.41 5.67
CA PRO A 43 -8.04 11.21 5.35
C PRO A 43 -9.51 11.58 5.04
N LEU A 44 -10.11 10.87 4.08
CA LEU A 44 -11.50 10.99 3.64
C LEU A 44 -11.86 12.31 2.93
N LYS A 45 -10.89 13.21 2.73
CA LYS A 45 -11.11 14.54 2.17
C LYS A 45 -10.09 14.86 1.08
N SER A 46 -10.47 15.79 0.21
CA SER A 46 -9.54 16.47 -0.69
C SER A 46 -8.54 17.31 0.12
N VAL A 47 -7.46 17.73 -0.55
CA VAL A 47 -6.46 18.66 0.02
C VAL A 47 -7.11 19.95 0.54
N ASP A 48 -8.17 20.42 -0.14
CA ASP A 48 -8.91 21.63 0.23
C ASP A 48 -9.99 21.40 1.31
N GLY A 49 -10.06 20.19 1.89
CA GLY A 49 -11.02 19.86 2.94
C GLY A 49 -12.44 19.51 2.46
N HIS A 50 -12.67 19.49 1.14
CA HIS A 50 -13.94 19.09 0.53
C HIS A 50 -14.07 17.57 0.35
N ALA A 51 -15.29 17.10 0.07
CA ALA A 51 -15.57 15.69 -0.23
C ALA A 51 -14.84 15.24 -1.50
N LEU A 52 -14.30 14.02 -1.49
CA LEU A 52 -13.60 13.43 -2.64
C LEU A 52 -14.60 13.19 -3.77
N THR A 53 -14.46 13.92 -4.87
CA THR A 53 -15.42 13.84 -5.98
C THR A 53 -14.66 13.60 -7.29
N VAL A 54 -14.99 12.51 -8.00
CA VAL A 54 -14.43 12.21 -9.34
C VAL A 54 -15.58 12.00 -10.30
N SER A 55 -15.63 12.80 -11.38
CA SER A 55 -16.70 12.74 -12.39
C SER A 55 -18.10 12.75 -11.76
N SER A 56 -18.33 13.68 -10.82
CA SER A 56 -19.59 13.84 -10.06
C SER A 56 -19.94 12.73 -9.07
N ASN A 57 -19.14 11.68 -8.93
CA ASN A 57 -19.31 10.66 -7.90
C ASN A 57 -18.57 11.07 -6.62
N VAL A 58 -19.26 11.04 -5.49
CA VAL A 58 -18.70 11.33 -4.17
C VAL A 58 -18.19 10.04 -3.53
N TYR A 59 -16.90 10.02 -3.18
CA TYR A 59 -16.23 8.92 -2.52
C TYR A 59 -16.16 9.19 -1.02
N VAL A 60 -16.74 8.27 -0.24
CA VAL A 60 -16.70 8.30 1.23
C VAL A 60 -15.33 7.96 1.81
N ARG A 61 -14.43 7.41 0.98
CA ARG A 61 -13.10 6.93 1.37
C ARG A 61 -12.03 7.30 0.36
N GLY A 62 -10.81 7.41 0.85
CA GLY A 62 -9.64 7.81 0.09
C GLY A 62 -8.94 9.00 0.73
N PHE A 63 -8.04 9.61 -0.05
CA PHE A 63 -7.25 10.76 0.37
C PHE A 63 -6.99 11.63 -0.86
N GLY A 64 -7.09 12.95 -0.67
CA GLY A 64 -6.59 13.90 -1.65
C GLY A 64 -5.12 14.21 -1.37
N THR A 65 -4.30 14.22 -2.42
CA THR A 65 -2.95 14.80 -2.35
C THR A 65 -2.77 15.90 -3.38
N HIS A 66 -1.82 16.78 -3.08
CA HIS A 66 -1.27 17.69 -4.05
C HIS A 66 0.20 17.29 -4.29
N PRO A 67 0.67 17.22 -5.54
CA PRO A 67 2.06 16.97 -5.84
C PRO A 67 2.96 18.13 -5.40
N GLU A 68 4.23 17.88 -5.13
CA GLU A 68 4.84 16.54 -5.10
C GLU A 68 4.45 15.78 -3.83
N SER A 69 4.10 14.50 -3.95
CA SER A 69 3.62 13.71 -2.81
C SER A 69 4.15 12.29 -2.86
N ALA A 70 4.61 11.79 -1.72
CA ALA A 70 4.90 10.39 -1.48
C ALA A 70 3.93 9.85 -0.43
N ILE A 71 3.15 8.83 -0.79
CA ILE A 71 2.16 8.23 0.12
C ILE A 71 2.67 6.86 0.53
N MET A 72 2.75 6.64 1.83
CA MET A 72 3.38 5.46 2.42
C MET A 72 2.43 4.82 3.41
N PHE A 73 2.22 3.51 3.31
CA PHE A 73 1.46 2.75 4.29
C PHE A 73 2.01 1.34 4.44
N ARG A 74 1.91 0.79 5.65
CA ARG A 74 2.35 -0.57 5.97
C ARG A 74 1.17 -1.51 5.99
N ALA A 75 1.22 -2.57 5.20
CA ALA A 75 0.20 -3.62 5.17
C ALA A 75 0.87 -4.99 5.16
N ASN A 76 0.42 -5.92 6.00
CA ASN A 76 0.80 -7.34 5.99
C ASN A 76 2.34 -7.61 5.93
N GLY A 77 3.14 -6.79 6.62
CA GLY A 77 4.60 -6.96 6.68
C GLY A 77 5.36 -6.38 5.48
N PHE A 78 4.70 -5.60 4.63
CA PHE A 78 5.32 -4.84 3.55
C PHE A 78 4.86 -3.38 3.55
N THR A 79 5.71 -2.49 3.03
CA THR A 79 5.42 -1.07 2.91
C THR A 79 5.11 -0.74 1.46
N ALA A 80 3.94 -0.19 1.18
CA ALA A 80 3.59 0.31 -0.14
C ALA A 80 3.91 1.81 -0.21
N VAL A 81 4.55 2.23 -1.30
CA VAL A 81 4.94 3.62 -1.54
C VAL A 81 4.45 4.05 -2.92
N ALA A 82 3.64 5.11 -2.95
CA ALA A 82 3.17 5.74 -4.18
C ALA A 82 3.92 7.06 -4.41
N LEU A 83 4.61 7.16 -5.54
CA LEU A 83 5.40 8.31 -5.96
C LEU A 83 4.67 9.03 -7.10
N VAL A 84 4.30 10.28 -6.89
CA VAL A 84 3.48 11.05 -7.85
C VAL A 84 4.29 12.21 -8.42
N ASN A 85 4.51 12.21 -9.73
CA ASN A 85 5.13 13.32 -10.45
C ASN A 85 4.06 14.06 -11.28
N ARG A 86 3.90 15.38 -11.09
CA ARG A 86 3.04 16.24 -11.93
C ARG A 86 3.82 17.22 -12.80
N TYR A 87 5.15 17.20 -12.77
CA TYR A 87 5.96 18.06 -13.62
C TYR A 87 5.84 17.63 -15.09
N PRO A 88 6.03 18.56 -16.04
CA PRO A 88 6.01 18.25 -17.46
C PRO A 88 7.27 17.50 -17.94
N PHE A 89 8.18 17.17 -17.04
CA PHE A 89 9.41 16.42 -17.30
C PHE A 89 9.58 15.29 -16.28
N ALA A 90 10.34 14.26 -16.69
CA ALA A 90 10.68 13.15 -15.81
C ALA A 90 11.52 13.64 -14.61
N ARG A 91 11.24 13.10 -13.44
CA ARG A 91 11.94 13.40 -12.19
C ARG A 91 12.43 12.12 -11.56
N GLU A 92 13.65 12.18 -11.04
CA GLU A 92 14.13 11.16 -10.12
C GLU A 92 13.63 11.54 -8.72
N ILE A 93 12.89 10.63 -8.10
CA ILE A 93 12.39 10.78 -6.74
C ILE A 93 13.17 9.80 -5.86
N GLU A 94 13.76 10.33 -4.81
CA GLU A 94 14.46 9.56 -3.79
C GLU A 94 13.49 9.16 -2.67
N VAL A 95 13.59 7.91 -2.24
CA VAL A 95 12.87 7.37 -1.09
C VAL A 95 13.86 6.81 -0.10
N SER A 96 13.91 7.38 1.11
CA SER A 96 14.72 6.86 2.19
C SER A 96 14.01 5.72 2.91
N PHE A 97 14.71 4.60 3.12
CA PHE A 97 14.17 3.48 3.90
C PHE A 97 14.05 3.80 5.38
N ALA A 98 14.92 4.67 5.91
CA ALA A 98 14.85 5.12 7.30
C ALA A 98 13.54 5.88 7.59
N GLU A 99 13.08 6.72 6.66
CA GLU A 99 11.78 7.41 6.77
C GLU A 99 10.60 6.45 6.72
N LEU A 100 10.75 5.34 5.99
CA LEU A 100 9.79 4.24 5.97
C LEU A 100 9.87 3.34 7.21
N GLY A 101 10.80 3.62 8.14
CA GLY A 101 11.19 2.76 9.26
C GLY A 101 11.53 1.35 8.83
N LEU A 102 12.16 1.22 7.65
CA LEU A 102 12.70 -0.01 7.12
C LEU A 102 14.22 0.04 7.31
N ASP A 103 14.74 -1.00 7.96
CA ASP A 103 16.17 -1.15 8.19
C ASP A 103 16.77 -2.20 7.26
N GLY A 104 18.07 -2.02 6.99
CA GLY A 104 18.87 -2.97 6.23
C GLY A 104 18.54 -2.99 4.73
N GLN A 105 18.66 -4.16 4.13
CA GLN A 105 18.40 -4.38 2.71
C GLN A 105 16.90 -4.55 2.49
N CYS A 106 16.34 -3.87 1.49
CA CYS A 106 14.93 -3.97 1.14
C CYS A 106 14.74 -4.50 -0.29
N TRP A 107 13.83 -5.44 -0.46
CA TRP A 107 13.30 -5.82 -1.77
C TRP A 107 12.31 -4.78 -2.24
N VAL A 108 12.44 -4.36 -3.50
CA VAL A 108 11.51 -3.44 -4.15
C VAL A 108 10.88 -4.14 -5.35
N LYS A 109 9.54 -4.08 -5.42
CA LYS A 109 8.75 -4.57 -6.54
C LYS A 109 7.87 -3.44 -7.07
N ASP A 110 7.96 -3.18 -8.36
CA ASP A 110 7.01 -2.30 -9.05
C ASP A 110 5.67 -3.02 -9.20
N LEU A 111 4.60 -2.44 -8.64
CA LEU A 111 3.27 -3.02 -8.66
C LEU A 111 2.51 -2.75 -9.97
N TRP A 112 2.88 -1.71 -10.72
CA TRP A 112 2.30 -1.46 -12.04
C TRP A 112 2.87 -2.42 -13.09
N ARG A 113 4.19 -2.58 -13.10
CA ARG A 113 4.88 -3.51 -14.01
C ARG A 113 4.84 -4.96 -13.54
N GLN A 114 4.44 -5.20 -12.29
CA GLN A 114 4.51 -6.50 -11.62
C GLN A 114 5.94 -7.10 -11.61
N GLU A 115 6.95 -6.24 -11.66
CA GLU A 115 8.36 -6.61 -11.86
C GLU A 115 9.17 -6.33 -10.58
N CYS A 116 10.02 -7.28 -10.19
CA CYS A 116 10.94 -7.08 -9.08
C CYS A 116 12.16 -6.29 -9.57
N GLU A 117 12.34 -5.08 -9.05
CA GLU A 117 13.48 -4.22 -9.41
C GLU A 117 14.76 -4.60 -8.65
N GLY A 118 14.63 -5.44 -7.63
CA GLY A 118 15.75 -6.06 -6.93
C GLY A 118 15.86 -5.60 -5.48
N LYS A 119 17.07 -5.71 -4.95
CA LYS A 119 17.39 -5.37 -3.56
C LYS A 119 18.16 -4.05 -3.52
N HIS A 120 17.73 -3.16 -2.64
CA HIS A 120 18.33 -1.84 -2.42
C HIS A 120 18.70 -1.69 -0.94
N VAL A 121 19.60 -0.76 -0.62
CA VAL A 121 20.06 -0.48 0.76
C VAL A 121 20.03 1.03 0.99
N GLY A 122 19.45 1.45 2.11
CA GLY A 122 19.35 2.86 2.53
C GLY A 122 18.35 3.69 1.74
N PHE A 123 18.47 3.71 0.41
CA PHE A 123 17.69 4.55 -0.49
C PHE A 123 17.21 3.79 -1.72
N TYR A 124 16.10 4.24 -2.28
CA TYR A 124 15.58 3.81 -3.57
C TYR A 124 15.30 5.03 -4.45
N PHE A 125 15.85 5.01 -5.66
CA PHE A 125 15.65 6.05 -6.66
C PHE A 125 14.68 5.54 -7.71
N ALA A 126 13.66 6.34 -8.02
CA ALA A 126 12.72 6.04 -9.08
C ALA A 126 12.57 7.23 -10.02
N THR A 127 12.86 6.99 -11.29
CA THR A 127 12.52 7.93 -12.36
C THR A 127 11.03 7.81 -12.68
N VAL A 128 10.26 8.82 -12.32
CA VAL A 128 8.82 8.91 -12.61
C VAL A 128 8.62 9.86 -13.80
N PRO A 129 8.04 9.39 -14.92
CA PRO A 129 7.77 10.24 -16.08
C PRO A 129 6.85 11.43 -15.78
N ALA A 130 6.77 12.36 -16.73
CA ALA A 130 5.90 13.52 -16.61
C ALA A 130 4.44 13.09 -16.38
N HIS A 131 3.78 13.71 -15.40
CA HIS A 131 2.39 13.40 -15.02
C HIS A 131 2.11 11.92 -14.66
N ALA A 132 3.14 11.15 -14.31
CA ALA A 132 3.01 9.73 -14.00
C ALA A 132 3.02 9.46 -12.49
N THR A 133 2.60 8.24 -12.13
CA THR A 133 2.71 7.71 -10.78
C THR A 133 3.42 6.37 -10.83
N LYS A 134 4.35 6.14 -9.90
CA LYS A 134 4.98 4.84 -9.68
C LYS A 134 4.52 4.29 -8.34
N LEU A 135 4.09 3.04 -8.32
CA LEU A 135 3.66 2.35 -7.10
C LEU A 135 4.62 1.19 -6.84
N VAL A 136 5.31 1.25 -5.72
CA VAL A 136 6.30 0.24 -5.34
C VAL A 136 5.94 -0.41 -4.02
N LYS A 137 6.15 -1.72 -3.95
CA LYS A 137 6.07 -2.52 -2.73
C LYS A 137 7.49 -2.77 -2.23
N MET A 138 7.73 -2.38 -0.99
CA MET A 138 9.01 -2.53 -0.31
C MET A 138 8.88 -3.52 0.85
N ARG A 139 9.90 -4.36 1.05
CA ARG A 139 9.98 -5.32 2.17
C ARG A 139 11.42 -5.44 2.64
N SER A 140 11.68 -5.29 3.94
CA SER A 140 13.00 -5.58 4.51
C SER A 140 13.32 -7.07 4.37
N VAL A 141 14.56 -7.39 4.00
CA VAL A 141 15.09 -8.75 3.84
C VAL A 141 15.18 -9.46 5.20
N ASP A 142 15.41 -8.72 6.28
CA ASP A 142 15.72 -9.27 7.62
C ASP A 142 14.51 -9.33 8.57
N CYS A 143 13.29 -9.22 8.03
CA CYS A 143 12.06 -9.24 8.81
C CYS A 143 11.76 -10.67 9.34
N ALA A 144 11.73 -10.86 10.66
CA ALA A 144 11.40 -12.15 11.30
C ALA A 144 9.94 -12.63 11.11
N LYS A 145 9.05 -11.79 10.56
CA LYS A 145 7.66 -12.13 10.20
C LYS A 145 7.51 -12.54 8.73
N CYS A 146 8.61 -12.76 8.02
CA CYS A 146 8.63 -12.68 6.57
C CYS A 146 8.93 -13.98 5.81
N ASP A 147 8.79 -15.14 6.46
CA ASP A 147 8.74 -16.46 5.82
C ASP A 147 7.39 -16.74 5.15
#